data_AF-A0A1F6UZP6-F1
#
_entry.id   AF-A0A1F6UZP6-F1
#
_cell.length_a   1.000
_cell.length_b   1.000
_cell.length_c   1.000
_cell.angle_alpha   90.00
_cell.angle_beta   90.00
_cell.angle_gamma   90.00
#
_symmetry.space_group_name_H-M   'P 1'
#
loop_
_entity.id
_entity.type
_entity.pdbx_description
1 polymer ?
#
loop_
_entity_poly.entity_id
_entity_poly.type
_entity_poly.pdbx_seq_one_letter_code
_entity_poly.pdbx_strand_id
1 'polypeptide(L)'
;MIGTCLTIEELRRLSRNAGISVSAKMTDYELHHNFVQVAGNPVFAARTMHKWLDRKFETAIRRFGVCGHVAELESLWDEMARAGNIAGAFWALITHALTGPALLQRVCGEVHMLSHLAGYSDHSVHAELAGLKRRVAGAR
;
A
#
# COMPACT_ATOMS: atom_id res chain seq x y z
N MET A 1 3.91 -4.42 -1.11
CA MET A 1 2.49 -4.52 -0.68
C MET A 1 2.25 -3.77 0.62
N ILE A 2 2.76 -4.21 1.78
CA ILE A 2 2.38 -3.62 3.08
C ILE A 2 2.79 -2.15 3.20
N GLY A 3 4.04 -1.80 2.89
CA GLY A 3 4.50 -0.40 2.94
C GLY A 3 3.88 0.52 1.88
N THR A 4 3.22 -0.04 0.87
CA THR A 4 2.57 0.72 -0.22
C THR A 4 1.08 0.93 0.07
N CYS A 5 0.41 -0.09 0.60
CA CYS A 5 -1.04 -0.12 0.75
C CYS A 5 -1.51 0.25 2.17
N LEU A 6 -0.65 0.14 3.19
CA LEU A 6 -0.97 0.39 4.60
C LEU A 6 0.03 1.34 5.24
N THR A 7 -0.47 2.34 5.95
CA THR A 7 0.35 3.21 6.80
C THR A 7 0.68 2.50 8.12
N ILE A 8 1.72 2.98 8.82
CA ILE A 8 2.04 2.49 10.17
C ILE A 8 0.85 2.61 11.12
N GLU A 9 0.08 3.70 11.05
CA GLU A 9 -1.11 3.88 11.88
C GLU A 9 -2.19 2.84 11.58
N GLU A 10 -2.40 2.52 10.30
CA GLU A 10 -3.32 1.46 9.90
C GLU A 10 -2.86 0.08 10.39
N LEU A 11 -1.55 -0.21 10.33
CA LEU A 11 -0.98 -1.43 10.92
C LEU A 11 -1.23 -1.50 12.42
N ARG A 12 -1.05 -0.39 13.15
CA ARG A 12 -1.35 -0.30 14.59
C ARG A 12 -2.84 -0.51 14.89
N ARG A 13 -3.74 -0.09 14.00
CA ARG A 13 -5.19 -0.32 14.15
C ARG A 13 -5.56 -1.76 13.83
N LEU A 14 -4.98 -2.34 12.78
CA LEU A 14 -5.19 -3.71 12.38
C LEU A 14 -4.71 -4.71 13.43
N SER A 15 -3.58 -4.44 14.10
CA SER A 15 -3.05 -5.36 15.11
C SER A 15 -3.99 -5.52 16.29
N ARG A 16 -4.60 -4.43 16.76
CA ARG A 16 -5.65 -4.44 17.80
C ARG A 16 -6.85 -5.30 17.40
N ASN A 17 -7.26 -5.22 16.13
CA ASN A 17 -8.41 -5.95 15.62
C ASN A 17 -8.10 -7.43 15.30
N ALA A 18 -6.85 -7.75 15.01
CA ALA A 18 -6.41 -9.11 14.64
C ALA A 18 -6.05 -9.98 15.84
N GLY A 19 -6.13 -9.45 17.07
CA GLY A 19 -5.71 -10.15 18.29
C GLY A 19 -4.19 -10.36 18.38
N ILE A 20 -3.42 -9.63 17.57
CA ILE A 20 -1.96 -9.65 17.63
C ILE A 20 -1.58 -8.78 18.82
N SER A 21 -1.01 -9.39 19.87
CA SER A 21 -0.48 -8.67 21.03
C SER A 21 0.68 -7.79 20.59
N VAL A 22 0.39 -6.52 20.31
CA VAL A 22 1.40 -5.49 20.06
C VAL A 22 1.69 -4.82 21.38
N SER A 23 2.88 -5.07 21.93
CA SER A 23 3.32 -4.35 23.12
C SER A 23 3.45 -2.86 22.79
N ALA A 24 3.21 -1.98 23.76
CA ALA A 24 3.42 -0.54 23.60
C ALA A 24 4.87 -0.17 23.25
N LYS A 25 5.82 -1.08 23.48
CA LYS A 25 7.25 -0.91 23.19
C LYS A 25 7.65 -1.38 21.78
N MET A 26 6.73 -1.97 21.01
CA MET A 26 7.02 -2.45 19.66
C MET A 26 7.31 -1.29 18.72
N THR A 27 8.46 -1.36 18.06
CA THR A 27 8.91 -0.39 17.07
C THR A 27 8.10 -0.50 15.77
N ASP A 28 8.10 0.56 14.96
CA ASP A 28 7.43 0.55 13.65
C ASP A 28 8.01 -0.53 12.71
N TYR A 29 9.32 -0.76 12.80
CA TYR A 29 10.00 -1.82 12.06
C TYR A 29 9.49 -3.21 12.47
N GLU A 30 9.44 -3.51 13.77
CA GLU A 30 8.96 -4.81 14.25
C GLU A 30 7.48 -5.02 13.90
N LEU A 31 6.66 -3.98 14.03
CA LEU A 31 5.26 -4.03 13.63
C LEU A 31 5.12 -4.33 12.14
N HIS A 32 5.83 -3.59 11.29
CA HIS A 32 5.84 -3.81 9.85
C HIS A 32 6.30 -5.23 9.49
N HIS A 33 7.42 -5.67 10.07
CA HIS A 33 7.98 -6.99 9.84
C HIS A 33 6.99 -8.10 10.21
N ASN A 34 6.34 -7.99 11.37
CA ASN A 34 5.32 -8.95 11.80
C ASN A 34 4.15 -9.03 10.82
N PHE A 35 3.68 -7.89 10.31
CA PHE A 35 2.63 -7.87 9.28
C PHE A 35 3.09 -8.49 7.96
N VAL A 36 4.35 -8.31 7.55
CA VAL A 36 4.90 -8.96 6.34
C VAL A 36 4.88 -10.49 6.50
N GLN A 37 5.28 -11.00 7.66
CA GLN A 37 5.24 -12.44 7.95
C GLN A 37 3.79 -12.97 7.96
N VAL A 38 2.86 -12.21 8.56
CA VAL A 38 1.44 -12.57 8.60
C VAL A 38 0.81 -12.58 7.21
N ALA A 39 1.14 -11.63 6.34
CA ALA A 39 0.60 -11.55 4.99
C ALA A 39 0.98 -12.77 4.12
N GLY A 40 2.11 -13.40 4.40
CA GLY A 40 2.57 -14.62 3.72
C GLY A 40 1.93 -15.91 4.24
N ASN A 41 1.10 -15.87 5.30
CA ASN A 41 0.51 -17.04 5.92
C ASN A 41 -1.03 -16.92 5.93
N PRO A 42 -1.80 -17.94 5.49
CA PRO A 42 -3.27 -17.92 5.45
C PRO A 42 -3.98 -17.93 6.82
N VAL A 43 -3.44 -17.22 7.82
CA VAL A 43 -3.98 -17.07 9.17
C VAL A 43 -5.12 -16.04 9.19
N PHE A 44 -5.95 -16.06 10.24
CA PHE A 44 -7.01 -15.08 10.53
C PHE A 44 -6.58 -13.61 10.28
N ALA A 45 -5.37 -13.24 10.68
CA ALA A 45 -4.86 -11.89 10.51
C ALA A 45 -4.66 -11.48 9.03
N ALA A 46 -4.29 -12.41 8.14
CA ALA A 46 -4.25 -12.15 6.69
C ALA A 46 -5.65 -11.89 6.13
N ARG A 47 -6.68 -12.61 6.60
CA ARG A 47 -8.08 -12.39 6.22
C ARG A 47 -8.61 -11.04 6.70
N THR A 48 -8.29 -10.65 7.93
CA THR A 48 -8.67 -9.33 8.47
C THR A 48 -8.02 -8.19 7.69
N MET A 49 -6.74 -8.34 7.35
CA MET A 49 -6.01 -7.38 6.51
C MET A 49 -6.60 -7.29 5.09
N HIS A 50 -6.91 -8.43 4.47
CA HIS A 50 -7.54 -8.47 3.14
C HIS A 50 -8.88 -7.72 3.14
N LYS A 51 -9.77 -8.02 4.10
CA LYS A 51 -11.06 -7.31 4.25
C LYS A 51 -10.89 -5.80 4.44
N TRP A 52 -9.87 -5.39 5.19
CA TRP A 52 -9.56 -3.99 5.39
C TRP A 52 -9.16 -3.29 4.07
N LEU A 53 -8.27 -3.93 3.32
CA LEU A 53 -7.80 -3.43 2.03
C LEU A 53 -8.92 -3.40 0.99
N ASP A 54 -9.77 -4.42 0.96
CA ASP A 54 -10.96 -4.45 0.10
C ASP A 54 -11.88 -3.26 0.37
N ARG A 55 -12.13 -2.96 1.64
CA ARG A 55 -12.94 -1.80 2.02
C ARG A 55 -12.23 -0.48 1.71
N LYS A 56 -10.93 -0.39 1.97
CA LYS A 56 -10.12 0.83 1.74
C LYS A 56 -10.08 1.19 0.26
N PHE A 57 -9.98 0.19 -0.61
CA PHE A 57 -9.81 0.36 -2.06
C PHE A 57 -11.04 -0.06 -2.86
N GLU A 58 -12.22 -0.08 -2.24
CA GLU A 58 -13.48 -0.51 -2.86
C GLU A 58 -13.74 0.20 -4.20
N THR A 59 -13.49 1.50 -4.28
CA THR A 59 -13.66 2.27 -5.53
C THR A 59 -12.75 1.77 -6.64
N ALA A 60 -11.48 1.46 -6.33
CA ALA A 60 -10.55 0.92 -7.31
C ALA A 60 -10.98 -0.50 -7.71
N ILE A 61 -11.36 -1.35 -6.75
CA ILE A 61 -11.84 -2.71 -7.01
C ILE A 61 -13.05 -2.70 -7.95
N ARG A 62 -14.04 -1.84 -7.69
CA ARG A 62 -15.21 -1.68 -8.57
C ARG A 62 -14.81 -1.25 -9.99
N ARG A 63 -13.81 -0.38 -10.11
CA ARG A 63 -13.32 0.12 -11.41
C ARG A 63 -12.56 -0.94 -12.20
N PHE A 64 -11.76 -1.77 -11.53
CA PHE A 64 -11.09 -2.92 -12.18
C PHE A 64 -12.07 -4.07 -12.45
N GLY A 65 -13.10 -4.24 -11.63
CA GLY A 65 -14.06 -5.34 -11.74
C GLY A 65 -14.95 -5.31 -13.00
N VAL A 66 -14.99 -4.19 -13.74
CA VAL A 66 -15.66 -4.12 -15.04
C VAL A 66 -14.77 -4.55 -16.21
N CYS A 67 -13.47 -4.76 -15.98
CA CYS A 67 -12.53 -5.20 -17.01
C CYS A 67 -12.73 -6.69 -17.33
N GLY A 68 -13.00 -7.00 -18.60
CA GLY A 68 -13.23 -8.34 -19.09
C GLY A 68 -11.98 -9.02 -19.66
N HIS A 69 -10.88 -8.28 -19.88
CA HIS A 69 -9.65 -8.86 -20.41
C HIS A 69 -8.37 -8.25 -19.83
N VAL A 70 -7.25 -8.97 -19.98
CA VAL A 70 -5.95 -8.57 -19.41
C VAL A 70 -5.50 -7.19 -19.91
N ALA A 71 -5.67 -6.89 -21.21
CA ALA A 71 -5.25 -5.59 -21.75
C ALA A 71 -6.01 -4.38 -21.16
N GLU A 72 -7.27 -4.55 -20.72
CA GLU A 72 -8.03 -3.52 -20.01
C GLU A 72 -7.45 -3.27 -18.63
N LEU A 73 -7.07 -4.34 -17.92
CA LEU A 73 -6.40 -4.24 -16.62
C LEU A 73 -5.06 -3.50 -16.72
N GLU A 74 -4.28 -3.81 -17.75
CA GLU A 74 -3.00 -3.15 -18.02
C GLU A 74 -3.19 -1.66 -18.31
N SER A 75 -4.14 -1.32 -19.17
CA SER A 75 -4.45 0.07 -19.51
C SER A 75 -4.92 0.87 -18.30
N LEU A 76 -5.80 0.28 -17.49
CA LEU A 76 -6.32 0.92 -16.28
C LEU A 76 -5.25 1.08 -15.19
N TRP A 77 -4.36 0.09 -15.05
CA TRP A 77 -3.18 0.22 -14.20
C TRP A 77 -2.33 1.41 -14.62
N ASP A 78 -1.95 1.51 -15.90
CA ASP A 78 -1.10 2.60 -16.40
C ASP A 78 -1.77 3.97 -16.21
N GLU A 79 -3.08 4.06 -16.43
CA GLU A 79 -3.86 5.28 -16.19
C GLU A 79 -3.82 5.69 -14.70
N MET A 80 -4.20 4.78 -13.80
CA MET A 80 -4.28 5.09 -12.38
C MET A 80 -2.89 5.33 -11.77
N ALA A 81 -1.87 4.62 -12.23
CA ALA A 81 -0.49 4.80 -11.80
C ALA A 81 0.04 6.19 -12.17
N ARG A 82 -0.20 6.64 -13.42
CA ARG A 82 0.14 8.02 -13.85
C ARG A 82 -0.60 9.08 -13.05
N ALA A 83 -1.84 8.80 -12.64
CA ALA A 83 -2.62 9.68 -11.77
C ALA A 83 -2.21 9.64 -10.28
N GLY A 84 -1.18 8.87 -9.92
CA GLY A 84 -0.70 8.73 -8.54
C GLY A 84 -1.53 7.79 -7.66
N ASN A 85 -2.53 7.12 -8.21
CA ASN A 85 -3.43 6.22 -7.48
C ASN A 85 -2.86 4.79 -7.34
N ILE A 86 -1.56 4.69 -7.03
CA ILE A 86 -0.78 3.44 -7.05
C ILE A 86 -1.34 2.39 -6.09
N ALA A 87 -1.56 2.76 -4.82
CA ALA A 87 -1.92 1.80 -3.78
C ALA A 87 -3.24 1.07 -4.06
N GLY A 88 -4.27 1.83 -4.50
CA GLY A 88 -5.58 1.27 -4.81
C GLY A 88 -5.60 0.47 -6.11
N ALA A 89 -4.95 0.98 -7.15
CA ALA A 89 -4.82 0.26 -8.42
C ALA A 89 -4.05 -1.06 -8.22
N PHE A 90 -2.98 -1.04 -7.43
CA PHE A 90 -2.15 -2.21 -7.17
C PHE A 90 -2.96 -3.28 -6.43
N TRP A 91 -3.65 -2.90 -5.35
CA TRP A 91 -4.50 -3.84 -4.61
C TRP A 91 -5.58 -4.46 -5.50
N ALA A 92 -6.36 -3.61 -6.18
CA ALA A 92 -7.44 -4.06 -7.05
C ALA A 92 -6.95 -5.04 -8.12
N LEU A 93 -5.79 -4.73 -8.73
CA LEU A 93 -5.20 -5.55 -9.77
C LEU A 93 -4.68 -6.89 -9.24
N ILE A 94 -3.90 -6.93 -8.16
CA ILE A 94 -3.31 -8.21 -7.67
C ILE A 94 -4.37 -9.17 -7.11
N THR A 95 -5.54 -8.66 -6.73
CA THR A 95 -6.69 -9.47 -6.29
C THR A 95 -7.66 -9.81 -7.43
N HIS A 96 -7.44 -9.29 -8.64
CA HIS A 96 -8.35 -9.50 -9.76
C HIS A 96 -8.19 -10.91 -10.36
N ALA A 97 -9.31 -11.56 -10.70
CA ALA A 97 -9.32 -12.95 -11.18
C ALA A 97 -8.56 -13.17 -12.51
N LEU A 98 -8.51 -12.14 -13.37
CA LEU A 98 -7.78 -12.19 -14.64
C LEU A 98 -6.30 -11.83 -14.53
N THR A 99 -5.80 -11.51 -13.33
CA THR A 99 -4.38 -11.15 -13.16
C THR A 99 -3.50 -12.38 -13.20
N GLY A 100 -2.84 -12.59 -14.35
CA GLY A 100 -1.89 -13.66 -14.57
C GLY A 100 -0.48 -13.34 -14.04
N PRO A 101 0.44 -14.34 -14.04
CA PRO A 101 1.78 -14.20 -13.48
C PRO A 101 2.62 -13.08 -14.13
N ALA A 102 2.51 -12.90 -15.45
CA ALA A 102 3.26 -11.88 -16.17
C ALA A 102 2.86 -10.46 -15.73
N LEU A 103 1.56 -10.21 -15.62
CA LEU A 103 1.05 -8.91 -15.16
C LEU A 103 1.41 -8.66 -13.70
N LEU A 104 1.25 -9.68 -12.84
CA LEU A 104 1.64 -9.60 -11.43
C LEU A 104 3.12 -9.24 -11.27
N GLN A 105 4.01 -9.90 -12.02
CA GLN A 105 5.45 -9.63 -11.99
C GLN A 105 5.74 -8.19 -12.41
N ARG A 106 5.10 -7.71 -13.48
CA ARG A 106 5.27 -6.33 -13.99
C ARG A 106 4.92 -5.31 -12.91
N VAL A 107 3.70 -5.37 -12.37
CA VAL A 107 3.23 -4.36 -11.41
C VAL A 107 3.95 -4.44 -10.06
N CYS A 108 4.37 -5.63 -9.62
CA CYS A 108 5.20 -5.78 -8.44
C CYS A 108 6.57 -5.11 -8.65
N GLY A 109 7.19 -5.27 -9.82
CA GLY A 109 8.45 -4.63 -10.17
C GLY A 109 8.34 -3.10 -10.22
N GLU A 110 7.27 -2.57 -10.82
CA GLU A 110 7.02 -1.12 -10.86
C GLU A 110 6.84 -0.54 -9.45
N VAL A 111 5.98 -1.15 -8.62
CA VAL A 111 5.77 -0.70 -7.23
C VAL A 111 7.04 -0.82 -6.39
N HIS A 112 7.85 -1.86 -6.63
CA HIS A 112 9.14 -2.03 -5.96
C HIS A 112 10.10 -0.88 -6.31
N MET A 113 10.24 -0.51 -7.59
CA MET A 113 11.09 0.59 -8.01
C MET A 113 10.59 1.94 -7.49
N LEU A 114 9.28 2.17 -7.48
CA LEU A 114 8.69 3.37 -6.88
C LEU A 114 9.03 3.47 -5.39
N SER A 115 8.96 2.36 -4.66
CA SER A 115 9.32 2.33 -3.23
C SER A 115 10.80 2.63 -3.01
N HIS A 116 11.68 2.14 -3.89
CA HIS A 116 13.10 2.49 -3.87
C HIS A 116 13.32 3.99 -4.09
N LEU A 117 12.73 4.57 -5.13
CA LEU A 117 12.86 6.00 -5.46
C LEU A 117 12.33 6.90 -4.35
N ALA A 118 11.17 6.55 -3.78
CA ALA A 118 10.61 7.26 -2.64
C ALA A 118 11.55 7.20 -1.43
N GLY A 119 12.11 6.01 -1.15
CA GLY A 119 13.11 5.83 -0.09
C GLY A 119 14.37 6.69 -0.29
N TYR A 120 14.85 6.87 -1.52
CA TYR A 120 15.98 7.78 -1.81
C TYR A 120 15.60 9.26 -1.74
N SER A 121 14.38 9.63 -2.12
CA SER A 121 13.95 11.04 -2.24
C SER A 121 13.44 11.64 -0.93
N ASP A 122 13.02 10.82 0.03
CA ASP A 122 12.34 11.28 1.25
C ASP A 122 13.19 12.26 2.07
N HIS A 123 14.49 12.00 2.24
CA HIS A 123 15.42 12.84 3.02
C HIS A 123 15.38 14.33 2.64
N SER A 124 15.44 14.64 1.34
CA SER A 124 15.50 16.02 0.85
C SER A 124 14.13 16.69 0.93
N VAL A 125 13.07 15.97 0.58
CA VAL A 125 11.68 16.45 0.66
C VAL A 125 11.26 16.70 2.11
N HIS A 126 11.65 15.83 3.05
CA HIS A 126 11.39 16.01 4.48
C HIS A 126 12.10 17.26 5.02
N ALA A 127 13.35 17.48 4.62
CA ALA A 127 14.12 18.65 5.02
C ALA A 127 13.49 19.94 4.50
N GLU A 128 13.06 19.95 3.23
CA GLU A 128 12.39 21.10 2.61
C GLU A 128 11.03 21.39 3.25
N LEU A 129 10.19 20.37 3.45
CA LEU A 129 8.90 20.50 4.12
C LEU A 129 9.06 21.02 5.57
N ALA A 130 10.05 20.53 6.30
CA ALA A 130 10.38 21.03 7.63
C ALA A 130 10.82 22.50 7.60
N GLY A 131 11.60 22.89 6.59
CA GLY A 131 11.99 24.28 6.35
C GLY A 131 10.80 25.20 6.08
N LEU A 132 9.87 24.79 5.21
CA LEU A 132 8.66 25.55 4.91
C LEU A 132 7.72 25.66 6.11
N LYS A 133 7.50 24.57 6.87
CA LYS A 133 6.71 24.60 8.10
C LYS A 133 7.24 25.59 9.13
N ARG A 134 8.57 25.67 9.30
CA ARG A 134 9.21 26.66 10.19
C ARG A 134 8.99 28.10 9.72
N ARG A 135 9.07 28.35 8.41
CA ARG A 135 8.85 29.70 7.83
C ARG A 135 7.41 30.18 8.00
N VAL A 136 6.42 29.29 7.84
CA VAL A 136 5.00 29.61 8.08
C VAL A 136 4.73 29.82 9.58
N ALA A 137 5.33 29.01 10.46
CA ALA A 137 5.14 29.12 11.90
C ALA A 137 5.83 30.36 12.52
N GLY A 138 6.96 30.81 11.97
CA GLY A 138 7.67 32.01 12.42
C GLY A 138 7.18 33.32 11.80
N ALA A 139 6.21 33.26 10.89
CA ALA A 139 5.57 34.44 10.28
C ALA A 139 4.24 34.83 10.96
N ARG A 140 3.95 34.23 12.13
CA ARG A 140 2.87 34.60 13.06
C ARG A 140 3.46 35.25 14.30
#